data_AF-A0A351HTX2-F1
#
_entry.id   AF-A0A351HTX2-F1
#
_cell.length_a   1.000
_cell.length_b   1.000
_cell.length_c   1.000
_cell.angle_alpha   90.00
_cell.angle_beta   90.00
_cell.angle_gamma   90.00
#
_symmetry.space_group_name_H-M   'P 1'
#
loop_
_entity.id
_entity.type
_entity.pdbx_description
1 polymer ?
#
loop_
_entity_poly.entity_id
_entity_poly.type
_entity_poly.pdbx_seq_one_letter_code
_entity_poly.pdbx_strand_id
1 'polypeptide(L)'
;IQVMEMWKRDIKPRDIMTDANFRNALACDMALGCSTNSILHLPAIANEAGVCIDLQEVNEISAKTPHLCKLAPAGNHHLEDLYFAGGIQAVMKTLADADLIDTGLMTVTGKTIAENLTCVVNKNPEVIRPLTNPYSPTGGLAVLFGNLAPDGGVVKQGAVAPEMLKHEGPARVFNSEEEATAAIKAGKIVAGDVVVIRYEGPKGGPGMREMLFPTSAIAGMGLDKDVALITDGRFSGATRGACIGHVSPEAAAGGTIGLIEEGDIIAIDIVNRSLAVKVDDAVLAQRKAAWVPLEPKIKTGYLSRYARLVTSASTGAVFEK
;
A
#
# COMPACT_ATOMS: atom_id res chain seq x y z
N ILE A 1 -33.46 -3.98 13.97
CA ILE A 1 -32.22 -4.34 13.23
C ILE A 1 -31.77 -3.10 12.47
N GLN A 2 -30.51 -2.66 12.60
CA GLN A 2 -30.04 -1.38 12.06
C GLN A 2 -30.30 -1.20 10.56
N VAL A 3 -30.12 -2.26 9.76
CA VAL A 3 -30.37 -2.20 8.30
C VAL A 3 -31.83 -1.83 7.96
N MET A 4 -32.79 -2.21 8.79
CA MET A 4 -34.20 -1.84 8.58
C MET A 4 -34.45 -0.37 8.87
N GLU A 5 -33.70 0.23 9.81
CA GLU A 5 -33.78 1.67 10.07
C GLU A 5 -33.16 2.49 8.94
N MET A 6 -32.05 2.02 8.36
CA MET A 6 -31.50 2.61 7.14
C MET A 6 -32.50 2.57 5.99
N TRP A 7 -33.15 1.42 5.77
CA TRP A 7 -34.18 1.26 4.74
C TRP A 7 -35.37 2.21 4.95
N LYS A 8 -35.91 2.30 6.17
CA LYS A 8 -37.01 3.23 6.50
C LYS A 8 -36.65 4.70 6.25
N ARG A 9 -35.38 5.06 6.46
CA ARG A 9 -34.85 6.42 6.27
C ARG A 9 -34.28 6.66 4.87
N ASP A 10 -34.36 5.67 4.00
CA ASP A 10 -33.78 5.67 2.65
C ASP A 10 -32.28 6.03 2.59
N ILE A 11 -31.51 5.61 3.60
CA ILE A 11 -30.06 5.81 3.64
C ILE A 11 -29.38 4.72 2.82
N LYS A 12 -28.71 5.10 1.73
CA LYS A 12 -28.04 4.23 0.77
C LYS A 12 -26.52 4.26 0.95
N PRO A 13 -25.78 3.25 0.44
CA PRO A 13 -24.33 3.24 0.50
C PRO A 13 -23.67 4.52 -0.04
N ARG A 14 -24.15 5.07 -1.17
CA ARG A 14 -23.59 6.29 -1.77
C ARG A 14 -23.87 7.57 -0.98
N ASP A 15 -24.86 7.57 -0.07
CA ASP A 15 -25.08 8.69 0.85
C ASP A 15 -24.00 8.74 1.95
N ILE A 16 -23.34 7.60 2.19
CA ILE A 16 -22.27 7.45 3.19
C ILE A 16 -20.90 7.45 2.49
N MET A 17 -20.74 6.76 1.37
CA MET A 17 -19.47 6.56 0.66
C MET A 17 -19.13 7.78 -0.21
N THR A 18 -19.00 8.93 0.44
CA THR A 18 -18.63 10.20 -0.16
C THR A 18 -17.12 10.39 -0.18
N ASP A 19 -16.65 11.31 -1.01
CA ASP A 19 -15.25 11.76 -1.08
C ASP A 19 -14.67 12.09 0.31
N ALA A 20 -15.41 12.83 1.14
CA ALA A 20 -15.03 13.13 2.52
C ALA A 20 -14.90 11.87 3.40
N ASN A 21 -15.78 10.88 3.25
CA ASN A 21 -15.69 9.63 4.02
C ASN A 21 -14.53 8.74 3.55
N PHE A 22 -14.13 8.79 2.28
CA PHE A 22 -12.90 8.13 1.82
C PHE A 22 -11.64 8.79 2.40
N ARG A 23 -11.61 10.12 2.53
CA ARG A 23 -10.52 10.81 3.27
C ARG A 23 -10.45 10.38 4.73
N ASN A 24 -11.60 10.30 5.42
CA ASN A 24 -11.65 9.78 6.79
C ASN A 24 -11.15 8.34 6.88
N ALA A 25 -11.52 7.49 5.93
CA ALA A 25 -11.05 6.10 5.88
C ALA A 25 -9.53 6.04 5.70
N LEU A 26 -8.96 6.85 4.80
CA LEU A 26 -7.51 6.98 4.62
C LEU A 26 -6.82 7.48 5.89
N ALA A 27 -7.34 8.50 6.57
CA ALA A 27 -6.77 8.97 7.84
C ALA A 27 -6.78 7.85 8.91
N CYS A 28 -7.87 7.10 9.04
CA CYS A 28 -7.92 5.96 9.96
C CYS A 28 -6.90 4.88 9.58
N ASP A 29 -6.75 4.59 8.28
CA ASP A 29 -5.79 3.63 7.76
C ASP A 29 -4.33 4.03 8.07
N MET A 30 -4.01 5.32 7.92
CA MET A 30 -2.72 5.91 8.26
C MET A 30 -2.42 5.83 9.76
N ALA A 31 -3.42 6.14 10.61
CA ALA A 31 -3.27 6.10 12.06
C ALA A 31 -3.06 4.68 12.59
N LEU A 32 -3.64 3.68 11.95
CA LEU A 32 -3.51 2.28 12.30
C LEU A 32 -2.29 1.59 11.70
N GLY A 33 -1.72 2.15 10.63
CA GLY A 33 -0.64 1.52 9.86
C GLY A 33 -1.08 0.17 9.29
N CYS A 34 -2.20 0.18 8.57
CA CYS A 34 -2.84 -0.98 7.98
C CYS A 34 -1.99 -1.70 6.91
N SER A 35 -2.62 -2.62 6.18
CA SER A 35 -2.01 -3.27 5.01
C SER A 35 -1.92 -2.30 3.84
N THR A 36 -0.86 -2.37 3.02
CA THR A 36 -0.76 -1.63 1.76
C THR A 36 -1.89 -1.97 0.79
N ASN A 37 -2.55 -3.13 0.95
CA ASN A 37 -3.75 -3.51 0.18
C ASN A 37 -4.92 -2.52 0.37
N SER A 38 -4.94 -1.70 1.44
CA SER A 38 -5.93 -0.62 1.59
C SER A 38 -5.86 0.37 0.43
N ILE A 39 -4.67 0.64 -0.09
CA ILE A 39 -4.40 1.52 -1.26
C ILE A 39 -4.76 0.83 -2.59
N LEU A 40 -5.25 -0.41 -2.56
CA LEU A 40 -5.91 -1.06 -3.69
C LEU A 40 -7.44 -1.08 -3.50
N HIS A 41 -7.90 -1.49 -2.32
CA HIS A 41 -9.32 -1.67 -2.05
C HIS A 41 -10.08 -0.35 -1.92
N LEU A 42 -9.52 0.68 -1.29
CA LEU A 42 -10.19 1.97 -1.16
C LEU A 42 -10.44 2.62 -2.53
N PRO A 43 -9.46 2.70 -3.46
CA PRO A 43 -9.73 3.19 -4.82
C PRO A 43 -10.76 2.36 -5.58
N ALA A 44 -10.75 1.03 -5.44
CA ALA A 44 -11.73 0.16 -6.08
C ALA A 44 -13.16 0.42 -5.58
N ILE A 45 -13.32 0.50 -4.26
CA ILE A 45 -14.59 0.79 -3.61
C ILE A 45 -15.07 2.21 -3.96
N ALA A 46 -14.16 3.19 -4.02
CA ALA A 46 -14.46 4.55 -4.46
C ALA A 46 -14.97 4.57 -5.90
N ASN A 47 -14.33 3.83 -6.82
CA ASN A 47 -14.77 3.75 -8.22
C ASN A 47 -16.22 3.27 -8.35
N GLU A 48 -16.63 2.28 -7.55
CA GLU A 48 -18.01 1.77 -7.51
C GLU A 48 -19.00 2.77 -6.89
N ALA A 49 -18.53 3.57 -5.94
CA ALA A 49 -19.29 4.68 -5.36
C ALA A 49 -19.38 5.90 -6.31
N GLY A 50 -18.59 5.94 -7.40
CA GLY A 50 -18.49 7.10 -8.30
C GLY A 50 -17.56 8.19 -7.77
N VAL A 51 -16.65 7.85 -6.87
CA VAL A 51 -15.61 8.71 -6.28
C VAL A 51 -14.24 8.31 -6.85
N CYS A 52 -13.36 9.28 -7.03
CA CYS A 52 -11.97 9.04 -7.42
C CYS A 52 -11.05 9.32 -6.23
N ILE A 53 -10.14 8.40 -5.91
CA ILE A 53 -9.07 8.64 -4.93
C ILE A 53 -7.79 8.90 -5.71
N ASP A 54 -7.20 10.06 -5.51
CA ASP A 54 -5.87 10.38 -6.02
C ASP A 54 -4.80 9.81 -5.07
N LEU A 55 -3.83 9.06 -5.60
CA LEU A 55 -2.73 8.54 -4.80
C LEU A 55 -1.79 9.65 -4.29
N GLN A 56 -1.79 10.84 -4.91
CA GLN A 56 -1.08 12.00 -4.35
C GLN A 56 -1.73 12.47 -3.04
N GLU A 57 -3.06 12.49 -2.99
CA GLU A 57 -3.82 12.89 -1.79
C GLU A 57 -3.58 11.93 -0.62
N VAL A 58 -3.30 10.65 -0.89
CA VAL A 58 -2.89 9.67 0.13
C VAL A 58 -1.65 10.16 0.90
N ASN A 59 -0.68 10.75 0.21
CA ASN A 59 0.52 11.31 0.85
C ASN A 59 0.21 12.58 1.65
N GLU A 60 -0.71 13.43 1.18
CA GLU A 60 -1.13 14.62 1.92
C GLU A 60 -1.82 14.25 3.25
N ILE A 61 -2.67 13.23 3.22
CA ILE A 61 -3.34 12.70 4.41
C ILE A 61 -2.31 12.03 5.34
N SER A 62 -1.40 11.23 4.78
CA SER A 62 -0.31 10.58 5.54
C SER A 62 0.60 11.60 6.22
N ALA A 63 0.89 12.75 5.59
CA ALA A 63 1.73 13.80 6.17
C ALA A 63 1.10 14.48 7.40
N LYS A 64 -0.23 14.54 7.48
CA LYS A 64 -0.98 15.18 8.57
C LYS A 64 -1.42 14.19 9.66
N THR A 65 -1.51 12.91 9.32
CA THR A 65 -2.09 11.90 10.20
C THR A 65 -1.00 11.14 10.95
N PRO A 66 -0.92 11.25 12.29
CA PRO A 66 0.06 10.52 13.07
C PRO A 66 -0.24 9.01 13.09
N HIS A 67 0.80 8.18 13.12
CA HIS A 67 0.68 6.74 13.30
C HIS A 67 0.51 6.42 14.80
N LEU A 68 -0.71 6.08 15.21
CA LEU A 68 -1.12 5.95 16.60
C LEU A 68 -1.04 4.51 17.13
N CYS A 69 -1.20 3.52 16.27
CA CYS A 69 -1.20 2.11 16.65
C CYS A 69 -0.10 1.36 15.90
N LYS A 70 0.57 0.42 16.55
CA LYS A 70 1.52 -0.50 15.88
C LYS A 70 1.14 -1.94 16.19
N LEU A 71 0.24 -2.49 15.37
CA LEU A 71 -0.27 -3.84 15.55
C LEU A 71 0.64 -4.88 14.91
N ALA A 72 0.55 -6.12 15.38
CA ALA A 72 1.24 -7.26 14.82
C ALA A 72 0.92 -7.39 13.31
N PRO A 73 1.94 -7.68 12.48
CA PRO A 73 3.30 -8.07 12.87
C PRO A 73 4.31 -6.92 12.93
N ALA A 74 3.88 -5.67 12.78
CA ALA A 74 4.75 -4.50 12.85
C ALA A 74 5.07 -4.09 14.30
N GLY A 75 4.21 -4.44 15.27
CA GLY A 75 4.42 -4.22 16.69
C GLY A 75 3.96 -5.40 17.55
N ASN A 76 3.93 -5.19 18.86
CA ASN A 76 3.68 -6.25 19.86
C ASN A 76 2.21 -6.39 20.26
N HIS A 77 1.35 -5.46 19.83
CA HIS A 77 -0.08 -5.46 20.15
C HIS A 77 -0.88 -6.19 19.07
N HIS A 78 -1.95 -6.87 19.46
CA HIS A 78 -2.85 -7.59 18.55
C HIS A 78 -4.21 -6.89 18.43
N LEU A 79 -5.11 -7.42 17.61
CA LEU A 79 -6.43 -6.80 17.37
C LEU A 79 -7.31 -6.78 18.63
N GLU A 80 -7.17 -7.78 19.50
CA GLU A 80 -7.83 -7.85 20.79
C GLU A 80 -7.37 -6.73 21.73
N ASP A 81 -6.08 -6.40 21.72
CA ASP A 81 -5.54 -5.29 22.51
C ASP A 81 -6.16 -3.97 22.05
N LEU A 82 -6.26 -3.77 20.72
CA LEU A 82 -6.93 -2.61 20.15
C LEU A 82 -8.40 -2.57 20.57
N TYR A 83 -9.11 -3.70 20.50
CA TYR A 83 -10.50 -3.79 20.93
C TYR A 83 -10.67 -3.38 22.40
N PHE A 84 -9.85 -3.93 23.31
CA PHE A 84 -9.90 -3.60 24.74
C PHE A 84 -9.47 -2.16 25.04
N ALA A 85 -8.59 -1.57 24.21
CA ALA A 85 -8.21 -0.17 24.28
C ALA A 85 -9.32 0.82 23.86
N GLY A 86 -10.44 0.33 23.32
CA GLY A 86 -11.56 1.16 22.83
C GLY A 86 -11.82 1.03 21.32
N GLY A 87 -11.04 0.20 20.63
CA GLY A 87 -11.25 -0.18 19.24
C GLY A 87 -11.00 0.95 18.24
N ILE A 88 -11.48 0.73 17.02
CA ILE A 88 -11.40 1.70 15.91
C ILE A 88 -12.04 3.03 16.28
N GLN A 89 -13.13 3.01 17.06
CA GLN A 89 -13.80 4.24 17.49
C GLN A 89 -12.89 5.10 18.37
N ALA A 90 -12.06 4.52 19.24
CA ALA A 90 -11.12 5.30 20.06
C ALA A 90 -9.99 5.93 19.22
N VAL A 91 -9.56 5.25 18.15
CA VAL A 91 -8.66 5.83 17.15
C VAL A 91 -9.33 6.99 16.42
N MET A 92 -10.54 6.79 15.90
CA MET A 92 -11.32 7.86 15.26
C MET A 92 -11.54 9.05 16.19
N LYS A 93 -11.83 8.81 17.48
CA LYS A 93 -12.00 9.87 18.48
C LYS A 93 -10.71 10.66 18.68
N THR A 94 -9.56 9.98 18.75
CA THR A 94 -8.26 10.64 18.88
C THR A 94 -7.93 11.51 17.65
N LEU A 95 -8.27 11.04 16.44
CA LEU A 95 -8.14 11.84 15.22
C LEU A 95 -9.13 13.01 15.17
N ALA A 96 -10.36 12.80 15.61
CA ALA A 96 -11.39 13.84 15.68
C ALA A 96 -11.02 14.96 16.64
N ASP A 97 -10.41 14.65 17.78
CA ASP A 97 -9.94 15.64 18.76
C ASP A 97 -8.80 16.54 18.19
N ALA A 98 -8.18 16.12 17.08
CA ALA A 98 -7.18 16.87 16.32
C ALA A 98 -7.71 17.52 15.03
N ASP A 99 -9.01 17.41 14.75
CA ASP A 99 -9.63 17.85 13.49
C ASP A 99 -9.04 17.18 12.23
N LEU A 100 -8.57 15.92 12.38
CA LEU A 100 -7.98 15.14 11.29
C LEU A 100 -8.99 14.29 10.52
N ILE A 101 -10.22 14.20 10.99
CA ILE A 101 -11.34 13.55 10.31
C ILE A 101 -12.59 14.42 10.40
N ASP A 102 -13.40 14.42 9.34
CA ASP A 102 -14.69 15.11 9.32
C ASP A 102 -15.72 14.31 10.13
N THR A 103 -16.12 14.84 11.28
CA THR A 103 -17.06 14.17 12.18
C THR A 103 -18.54 14.45 11.88
N GLY A 104 -18.84 15.37 10.95
CA GLY A 104 -20.20 15.71 10.54
C GLY A 104 -20.84 14.69 9.61
N LEU A 105 -20.08 13.71 9.14
CA LEU A 105 -20.52 12.76 8.11
C LEU A 105 -21.48 11.69 8.67
N MET A 106 -22.50 11.35 7.87
CA MET A 106 -23.49 10.32 8.16
C MET A 106 -22.86 8.93 8.18
N THR A 107 -23.39 8.05 9.02
CA THR A 107 -22.97 6.63 9.12
C THR A 107 -24.16 5.67 9.01
N VAL A 108 -23.87 4.38 8.99
CA VAL A 108 -24.90 3.31 8.98
C VAL A 108 -25.80 3.31 10.21
N THR A 109 -25.40 3.96 11.31
CA THR A 109 -26.28 4.13 12.49
C THR A 109 -27.39 5.16 12.25
N GLY A 110 -27.30 5.92 11.15
CA GLY A 110 -28.16 7.05 10.87
C GLY A 110 -27.84 8.29 11.73
N LYS A 111 -26.71 8.25 12.42
CA LYS A 111 -26.10 9.36 13.16
C LYS A 111 -24.81 9.77 12.49
N THR A 112 -24.36 10.97 12.80
CA THR A 112 -23.03 11.48 12.45
C THR A 112 -21.92 10.70 13.16
N ILE A 113 -20.70 10.81 12.65
CA ILE A 113 -19.52 10.28 13.33
C ILE A 113 -19.38 10.91 14.72
N ALA A 114 -19.56 12.23 14.87
CA ALA A 114 -19.49 12.93 16.16
C ALA A 114 -20.43 12.32 17.23
N GLU A 115 -21.70 12.09 16.85
CA GLU A 115 -22.69 11.49 17.73
C GLU A 115 -22.33 10.04 18.13
N ASN A 116 -21.76 9.26 17.20
CA ASN A 116 -21.31 7.90 17.50
C ASN A 116 -20.09 7.87 18.43
N LEU A 117 -19.27 8.92 18.44
CA LEU A 117 -18.03 9.00 19.22
C LEU A 117 -18.21 9.63 20.61
N THR A 118 -19.41 10.08 20.98
CA THR A 118 -19.64 10.88 22.21
C THR A 118 -19.23 10.16 23.50
N CYS A 119 -19.45 8.85 23.60
CA CYS A 119 -19.12 8.04 24.79
C CYS A 119 -17.86 7.19 24.64
N VAL A 120 -17.07 7.43 23.58
CA VAL A 120 -15.91 6.62 23.26
C VAL A 120 -14.68 7.17 23.98
N VAL A 121 -13.90 6.27 24.58
CA VAL A 121 -12.70 6.63 25.36
C VAL A 121 -11.57 5.70 24.96
N ASN A 122 -10.37 6.26 24.80
CA ASN A 122 -9.14 5.50 24.74
C ASN A 122 -8.79 4.97 26.14
N LYS A 123 -8.92 3.66 26.33
CA LYS A 123 -8.71 2.97 27.61
C LYS A 123 -7.27 2.54 27.82
N ASN A 124 -6.43 2.56 26.78
CA ASN A 124 -5.05 2.13 26.87
C ASN A 124 -4.14 2.96 25.92
N PRO A 125 -3.53 4.04 26.43
CA PRO A 125 -2.62 4.91 25.69
C PRO A 125 -1.33 4.25 25.17
N GLU A 126 -1.00 3.02 25.63
CA GLU A 126 0.14 2.28 25.09
C GLU A 126 -0.22 1.55 23.78
N VAL A 127 -1.48 1.16 23.61
CA VAL A 127 -2.00 0.50 22.39
C VAL A 127 -2.41 1.54 21.35
N ILE A 128 -3.18 2.54 21.79
CA ILE A 128 -3.59 3.69 20.97
C ILE A 128 -2.84 4.90 21.52
N ARG A 129 -1.71 5.26 20.91
CA ARG A 129 -0.88 6.36 21.38
C ARG A 129 -1.64 7.69 21.34
N PRO A 130 -1.39 8.61 22.29
CA PRO A 130 -1.90 9.97 22.20
C PRO A 130 -1.16 10.76 21.10
N LEU A 131 -1.79 11.82 20.60
CA LEU A 131 -1.21 12.71 19.56
C LEU A 131 0.12 13.35 19.97
N THR A 132 0.35 13.50 21.27
CA THR A 132 1.59 14.06 21.83
C THR A 132 2.75 13.05 21.87
N ASN A 133 2.48 11.76 21.70
CA ASN A 133 3.48 10.70 21.71
C ASN A 133 3.14 9.57 20.71
N PRO A 134 2.96 9.88 19.40
CA PRO A 134 2.65 8.86 18.40
C PRO A 134 3.89 8.02 18.07
N TYR A 135 3.72 6.88 17.40
CA TYR A 135 4.85 6.11 16.88
C TYR A 135 5.60 6.86 15.77
N SER A 136 4.88 7.68 15.00
CA SER A 136 5.43 8.56 13.98
C SER A 136 4.49 9.76 13.81
N PRO A 137 5.02 10.98 13.53
CA PRO A 137 4.19 12.13 13.21
C PRO A 137 3.46 11.99 11.87
N THR A 138 3.89 11.06 11.01
CA THR A 138 3.24 10.75 9.73
C THR A 138 2.64 9.35 9.73
N GLY A 139 1.75 9.08 8.77
CA GLY A 139 0.97 7.85 8.66
C GLY A 139 1.81 6.60 8.45
N GLY A 140 1.21 5.43 8.68
CA GLY A 140 1.92 4.16 8.54
C GLY A 140 2.26 3.74 7.09
N LEU A 141 1.61 4.36 6.08
CA LEU A 141 1.82 4.09 4.66
C LEU A 141 2.33 5.32 3.92
N ALA A 142 3.00 5.08 2.79
CA ALA A 142 3.42 6.12 1.86
C ALA A 142 3.29 5.63 0.41
N VAL A 143 2.99 6.55 -0.50
CA VAL A 143 3.07 6.33 -1.94
C VAL A 143 4.34 7.00 -2.46
N LEU A 144 5.15 6.27 -3.21
CA LEU A 144 6.38 6.75 -3.83
C LEU A 144 6.15 6.96 -5.33
N PHE A 145 6.67 8.07 -5.86
CA PHE A 145 6.56 8.44 -7.26
C PHE A 145 7.94 8.64 -7.89
N GLY A 146 8.04 8.56 -9.21
CA GLY A 146 9.26 8.87 -9.94
C GLY A 146 9.32 8.12 -11.25
N ASN A 147 10.47 8.14 -11.93
CA ASN A 147 10.56 7.51 -13.25
C ASN A 147 10.29 5.99 -13.21
N LEU A 148 10.53 5.32 -12.07
CA LEU A 148 10.26 3.90 -11.89
C LEU A 148 8.79 3.58 -11.61
N ALA A 149 8.08 4.48 -10.92
CA ALA A 149 6.66 4.33 -10.57
C ALA A 149 5.91 5.65 -10.80
N PRO A 150 5.68 6.06 -12.06
CA PRO A 150 5.08 7.35 -12.36
C PRO A 150 3.64 7.45 -11.85
N ASP A 151 2.91 6.33 -11.78
CA ASP A 151 1.54 6.28 -11.24
C ASP A 151 1.51 5.84 -9.77
N GLY A 152 2.68 5.69 -9.13
CA GLY A 152 2.82 5.35 -7.72
C GLY A 152 3.27 3.92 -7.43
N GLY A 153 3.97 3.74 -6.32
CA GLY A 153 4.27 2.48 -5.65
C GLY A 153 4.06 2.63 -4.14
N VAL A 154 3.59 1.60 -3.45
CA VAL A 154 3.13 1.72 -2.06
C VAL A 154 4.10 1.01 -1.12
N VAL A 155 4.45 1.68 -0.02
CA VAL A 155 5.29 1.12 1.04
C VAL A 155 4.66 1.33 2.41
N LYS A 156 4.78 0.32 3.27
CA LYS A 156 4.42 0.42 4.69
C LYS A 156 5.56 1.05 5.48
N GLN A 157 5.70 2.38 5.38
CA GLN A 157 6.81 3.11 6.01
C GLN A 157 6.93 2.87 7.52
N GLY A 158 5.82 2.62 8.23
CA GLY A 158 5.84 2.31 9.67
C GLY A 158 6.52 0.98 10.05
N ALA A 159 6.81 0.12 9.07
CA ALA A 159 7.52 -1.15 9.22
C ALA A 159 8.94 -1.14 8.64
N VAL A 160 9.41 0.02 8.14
CA VAL A 160 10.76 0.19 7.57
C VAL A 160 11.72 0.62 8.66
N ALA A 161 12.93 0.06 8.66
CA ALA A 161 13.99 0.45 9.58
C ALA A 161 14.51 1.87 9.23
N PRO A 162 14.88 2.70 10.22
CA PRO A 162 15.36 4.07 9.96
C PRO A 162 16.46 4.17 8.90
N GLU A 163 17.42 3.23 8.93
CA GLU A 163 18.53 3.10 7.98
C GLU A 163 18.08 2.82 6.54
N MET A 164 16.89 2.24 6.34
CA MET A 164 16.33 1.90 5.03
C MET A 164 15.32 2.94 4.50
N LEU A 165 15.10 4.04 5.22
CA LEU A 165 14.22 5.13 4.75
C LEU A 165 14.78 5.81 3.48
N LYS A 166 16.10 5.76 3.31
CA LYS A 166 16.80 6.12 2.07
C LYS A 166 17.75 4.99 1.73
N HIS A 167 17.54 4.37 0.58
CA HIS A 167 18.34 3.25 0.12
C HIS A 167 18.71 3.45 -1.34
N GLU A 168 19.94 3.13 -1.68
CA GLU A 168 20.42 3.15 -3.05
C GLU A 168 21.30 1.94 -3.30
N GLY A 169 21.01 1.19 -4.36
CA GLY A 169 21.73 -0.04 -4.63
C GLY A 169 21.48 -0.65 -6.00
N PRO A 170 22.28 -1.65 -6.38
CA PRO A 170 22.16 -2.32 -7.67
C PRO A 170 20.92 -3.22 -7.70
N ALA A 171 20.23 -3.20 -8.85
CA ALA A 171 19.07 -4.02 -9.11
C ALA A 171 19.44 -5.51 -9.27
N ARG A 172 18.70 -6.38 -8.59
CA ARG A 172 18.67 -7.84 -8.81
C ARG A 172 17.31 -8.21 -9.40
N VAL A 173 17.26 -8.54 -10.68
CA VAL A 173 16.02 -8.55 -11.45
C VAL A 173 15.49 -9.96 -11.69
N PHE A 174 14.22 -10.17 -11.37
CA PHE A 174 13.52 -11.45 -11.49
C PHE A 174 12.15 -11.27 -12.15
N ASN A 175 11.74 -12.24 -12.97
CA ASN A 175 10.45 -12.21 -13.67
C ASN A 175 9.38 -13.06 -12.98
N SER A 176 9.71 -13.65 -11.81
CA SER A 176 8.72 -14.27 -10.93
C SER A 176 9.14 -14.33 -9.47
N GLU A 177 8.16 -14.49 -8.57
CA GLU A 177 8.39 -14.76 -7.14
C GLU A 177 9.31 -15.98 -6.92
N GLU A 178 9.15 -17.03 -7.72
CA GLU A 178 9.91 -18.28 -7.59
C GLU A 178 11.39 -18.06 -7.90
N GLU A 179 11.70 -17.32 -8.97
CA GLU A 179 13.09 -16.98 -9.35
C GLU A 179 13.76 -16.16 -8.25
N ALA A 180 13.08 -15.12 -7.75
CA ALA A 180 13.57 -14.27 -6.68
C ALA A 180 13.80 -15.07 -5.40
N THR A 181 12.84 -15.89 -4.99
CA THR A 181 12.92 -16.72 -3.79
C THR A 181 14.07 -17.72 -3.88
N ALA A 182 14.27 -18.34 -5.04
CA ALA A 182 15.38 -19.27 -5.27
C ALA A 182 16.74 -18.56 -5.17
N ALA A 183 16.87 -17.37 -5.72
CA ALA A 183 18.10 -16.57 -5.64
C ALA A 183 18.42 -16.13 -4.20
N ILE A 184 17.42 -15.68 -3.45
CA ILE A 184 17.55 -15.31 -2.03
C ILE A 184 18.06 -16.51 -1.24
N LYS A 185 17.36 -17.65 -1.32
CA LYS A 185 17.74 -18.88 -0.59
C LYS A 185 19.12 -19.44 -0.97
N ALA A 186 19.56 -19.18 -2.21
CA ALA A 186 20.88 -19.57 -2.68
C ALA A 186 22.01 -18.61 -2.24
N GLY A 187 21.71 -17.57 -1.45
CA GLY A 187 22.70 -16.60 -0.99
C GLY A 187 23.22 -15.67 -2.09
N LYS A 188 22.44 -15.47 -3.17
CA LYS A 188 22.84 -14.59 -4.29
C LYS A 188 22.50 -13.12 -4.06
N ILE A 189 21.71 -12.83 -3.02
CA ILE A 189 21.33 -11.48 -2.62
C ILE A 189 22.18 -11.09 -1.41
N VAL A 190 22.77 -9.89 -1.47
CA VAL A 190 23.66 -9.37 -0.45
C VAL A 190 23.18 -8.00 0.05
N ALA A 191 23.72 -7.56 1.19
CA ALA A 191 23.45 -6.24 1.75
C ALA A 191 23.70 -5.14 0.70
N GLY A 192 22.79 -4.18 0.59
CA GLY A 192 22.83 -3.12 -0.42
C GLY A 192 21.96 -3.40 -1.65
N ASP A 193 21.62 -4.65 -1.95
CA ASP A 193 20.87 -5.00 -3.16
C ASP A 193 19.44 -4.42 -3.16
N VAL A 194 18.90 -4.18 -4.36
CA VAL A 194 17.49 -3.90 -4.59
C VAL A 194 16.88 -5.02 -5.42
N VAL A 195 16.12 -5.90 -4.79
CA VAL A 195 15.47 -7.02 -5.46
C VAL A 195 14.22 -6.54 -6.20
N VAL A 196 14.19 -6.71 -7.51
CA VAL A 196 13.08 -6.31 -8.38
C VAL A 196 12.36 -7.57 -8.86
N ILE A 197 11.10 -7.74 -8.47
CA ILE A 197 10.25 -8.85 -8.88
C ILE A 197 9.14 -8.28 -9.77
N ARG A 198 9.22 -8.54 -11.08
CA ARG A 198 8.31 -7.98 -12.08
C ARG A 198 7.48 -9.04 -12.78
N TYR A 199 6.46 -8.58 -13.51
CA TYR A 199 5.43 -9.44 -14.11
C TYR A 199 4.59 -10.19 -13.07
N GLU A 200 4.40 -9.56 -11.91
CA GLU A 200 3.52 -10.04 -10.84
C GLU A 200 2.32 -9.12 -10.62
N GLY A 201 2.16 -8.10 -11.48
CA GLY A 201 1.04 -7.16 -11.48
C GLY A 201 -0.30 -7.76 -11.90
N PRO A 202 -1.37 -6.93 -11.98
CA PRO A 202 -2.70 -7.37 -12.36
C PRO A 202 -2.75 -8.15 -13.67
N LYS A 203 -2.10 -7.67 -14.73
CA LYS A 203 -2.05 -8.34 -16.04
C LYS A 203 -0.93 -9.37 -16.11
N GLY A 204 0.24 -9.03 -15.56
CA GLY A 204 1.47 -9.83 -15.68
C GLY A 204 1.43 -11.16 -14.93
N GLY A 205 0.89 -11.17 -13.71
CA GLY A 205 0.81 -12.35 -12.85
C GLY A 205 0.13 -13.54 -13.56
N PRO A 206 -1.13 -13.41 -14.02
CA PRO A 206 -2.13 -12.37 -13.72
C PRO A 206 -2.75 -12.50 -12.32
N GLY A 207 -3.47 -11.45 -11.88
CA GLY A 207 -4.20 -11.46 -10.61
C GLY A 207 -3.49 -10.75 -9.45
N MET A 208 -2.35 -10.12 -9.72
CA MET A 208 -1.60 -9.32 -8.74
C MET A 208 -1.36 -10.10 -7.44
N ARG A 209 -0.63 -11.22 -7.49
CA ARG A 209 -0.49 -12.11 -6.33
C ARG A 209 0.20 -11.42 -5.14
N GLU A 210 -0.13 -11.87 -3.94
CA GLU A 210 0.52 -11.44 -2.71
C GLU A 210 1.73 -12.34 -2.44
N MET A 211 2.92 -11.74 -2.40
CA MET A 211 4.18 -12.45 -2.23
C MET A 211 4.65 -12.35 -0.78
N LEU A 212 4.60 -13.46 -0.05
CA LEU A 212 5.13 -13.56 1.31
C LEU A 212 6.54 -14.17 1.31
N PHE A 213 6.81 -15.12 0.42
CA PHE A 213 8.04 -15.91 0.48
C PHE A 213 9.33 -15.10 0.30
N PRO A 214 9.44 -14.16 -0.65
CA PRO A 214 10.65 -13.32 -0.78
C PRO A 214 10.92 -12.50 0.48
N THR A 215 9.88 -11.87 1.04
CA THR A 215 9.99 -11.01 2.23
C THR A 215 10.43 -11.79 3.46
N SER A 216 9.83 -12.97 3.68
CA SER A 216 10.19 -13.86 4.80
C SER A 216 11.58 -14.48 4.63
N ALA A 217 12.00 -14.78 3.39
CA ALA A 217 13.33 -15.30 3.13
C ALA A 217 14.42 -14.26 3.41
N ILE A 218 14.23 -13.01 2.97
CA ILE A 218 15.15 -11.89 3.28
C ILE A 218 15.26 -11.64 4.78
N ALA A 219 14.12 -11.58 5.48
CA ALA A 219 14.11 -11.42 6.93
C ALA A 219 14.76 -12.61 7.66
N GLY A 220 14.51 -13.85 7.20
CA GLY A 220 15.11 -15.06 7.76
C GLY A 220 16.63 -15.14 7.58
N MET A 221 17.17 -14.45 6.57
CA MET A 221 18.61 -14.27 6.35
C MET A 221 19.19 -13.06 7.10
N GLY A 222 18.36 -12.30 7.82
CA GLY A 222 18.78 -11.09 8.54
C GLY A 222 19.10 -9.91 7.65
N LEU A 223 18.57 -9.87 6.42
CA LEU A 223 18.84 -8.83 5.41
C LEU A 223 17.70 -7.80 5.29
N ASP A 224 16.67 -7.86 6.13
CA ASP A 224 15.50 -6.96 6.10
C ASP A 224 15.81 -5.49 6.42
N LYS A 225 17.03 -5.22 6.90
CA LYS A 225 17.58 -3.89 7.18
C LYS A 225 18.64 -3.43 6.17
N ASP A 226 18.95 -4.26 5.19
CA ASP A 226 20.04 -4.01 4.23
C ASP A 226 19.60 -4.15 2.77
N VAL A 227 18.47 -4.82 2.52
CA VAL A 227 17.96 -5.13 1.18
C VAL A 227 16.55 -4.58 1.01
N ALA A 228 16.31 -3.91 -0.11
CA ALA A 228 14.98 -3.46 -0.51
C ALA A 228 14.35 -4.45 -1.51
N LEU A 229 13.02 -4.55 -1.50
CA LEU A 229 12.25 -5.33 -2.46
C LEU A 229 11.26 -4.40 -3.20
N ILE A 230 11.18 -4.55 -4.51
CA ILE A 230 10.28 -3.78 -5.38
C ILE A 230 9.49 -4.74 -6.26
N THR A 231 8.19 -4.48 -6.41
CA THR A 231 7.35 -5.26 -7.32
C THR A 231 6.16 -4.49 -7.89
N ASP A 232 5.74 -4.88 -9.09
CA ASP A 232 4.44 -4.51 -9.67
C ASP A 232 3.28 -5.35 -9.10
N GLY A 233 3.56 -6.42 -8.37
CA GLY A 233 2.62 -7.21 -7.58
C GLY A 233 2.36 -6.63 -6.18
N ARG A 234 2.02 -7.51 -5.22
CA ARG A 234 1.75 -7.12 -3.82
C ARG A 234 2.67 -7.84 -2.86
N PHE A 235 3.02 -7.17 -1.77
CA PHE A 235 3.63 -7.80 -0.62
C PHE A 235 2.59 -7.98 0.48
N SER A 236 2.83 -8.93 1.37
CA SER A 236 1.87 -9.21 2.42
C SER A 236 1.76 -8.10 3.46
N GLY A 237 0.59 -7.93 4.07
CA GLY A 237 0.42 -7.04 5.23
C GLY A 237 1.34 -7.42 6.40
N ALA A 238 1.92 -8.62 6.37
CA ALA A 238 2.89 -9.11 7.33
C ALA A 238 4.35 -8.67 7.09
N THR A 239 4.60 -7.93 6.01
CA THR A 239 5.93 -7.58 5.55
C THR A 239 6.65 -6.60 6.49
N ARG A 240 7.96 -6.81 6.64
CA ARG A 240 8.90 -5.91 7.33
C ARG A 240 9.96 -5.44 6.33
N GLY A 241 10.60 -4.30 6.61
CA GLY A 241 11.65 -3.76 5.76
C GLY A 241 11.11 -2.95 4.58
N ALA A 242 12.03 -2.46 3.73
CA ALA A 242 11.73 -1.61 2.58
C ALA A 242 11.17 -2.42 1.41
N CYS A 243 9.89 -2.80 1.52
CA CYS A 243 9.16 -3.54 0.49
C CYS A 243 8.13 -2.63 -0.18
N ILE A 244 8.37 -2.32 -1.46
CA ILE A 244 7.55 -1.42 -2.28
C ILE A 244 6.75 -2.26 -3.27
N GLY A 245 5.44 -2.32 -3.08
CA GLY A 245 4.52 -3.01 -3.98
C GLY A 245 3.76 -2.05 -4.89
N HIS A 246 2.88 -2.61 -5.72
CA HIS A 246 1.92 -1.86 -6.54
C HIS A 246 2.59 -0.88 -7.52
N VAL A 247 3.86 -1.10 -7.88
CA VAL A 247 4.56 -0.24 -8.82
C VAL A 247 3.78 -0.17 -10.12
N SER A 248 3.34 1.05 -10.43
CA SER A 248 2.45 1.33 -11.55
C SER A 248 3.08 2.36 -12.50
N PRO A 249 3.02 2.14 -13.83
CA PRO A 249 2.47 0.97 -14.53
C PRO A 249 3.27 -0.32 -14.29
N GLU A 250 2.57 -1.46 -14.33
CA GLU A 250 3.20 -2.78 -14.21
C GLU A 250 4.09 -3.13 -15.42
N ALA A 251 5.00 -4.10 -15.27
CA ALA A 251 5.89 -4.52 -16.35
C ALA A 251 5.14 -5.05 -17.57
N ALA A 252 4.04 -5.79 -17.38
CA ALA A 252 3.23 -6.31 -18.48
C ALA A 252 2.52 -5.23 -19.30
N ALA A 253 2.39 -4.01 -18.75
CA ALA A 253 1.85 -2.84 -19.43
C ALA A 253 2.95 -1.93 -20.01
N GLY A 254 4.23 -2.37 -19.98
CA GLY A 254 5.36 -1.58 -20.48
C GLY A 254 5.80 -0.46 -19.52
N GLY A 255 5.50 -0.59 -18.23
CA GLY A 255 6.01 0.31 -17.20
C GLY A 255 7.52 0.20 -17.03
N THR A 256 8.15 1.25 -16.46
CA THR A 256 9.60 1.34 -16.31
C THR A 256 10.21 0.17 -15.54
N ILE A 257 9.47 -0.43 -14.60
CA ILE A 257 9.91 -1.65 -13.88
C ILE A 257 10.20 -2.83 -14.84
N GLY A 258 9.50 -2.89 -15.98
CA GLY A 258 9.75 -3.86 -17.05
C GLY A 258 11.04 -3.60 -17.85
N LEU A 259 11.68 -2.44 -17.68
CA LEU A 259 12.86 -1.98 -18.41
C LEU A 259 14.14 -1.98 -17.58
N ILE A 260 14.04 -2.31 -16.28
CA ILE A 260 15.21 -2.45 -15.41
C ILE A 260 16.04 -3.65 -15.88
N GLU A 261 17.36 -3.46 -15.93
CA GLU A 261 18.35 -4.50 -16.17
C GLU A 261 19.19 -4.76 -14.91
N GLU A 262 19.84 -5.92 -14.87
CA GLU A 262 20.69 -6.32 -13.74
C GLU A 262 21.79 -5.29 -13.49
N GLY A 263 21.94 -4.86 -12.24
CA GLY A 263 22.97 -3.90 -11.83
C GLY A 263 22.61 -2.43 -12.01
N ASP A 264 21.48 -2.09 -12.65
CA ASP A 264 20.99 -0.70 -12.67
C ASP A 264 20.83 -0.18 -11.24
N ILE A 265 21.23 1.08 -10.98
CA ILE A 265 21.11 1.65 -9.63
C ILE A 265 19.69 2.15 -9.41
N ILE A 266 19.05 1.68 -8.34
CA ILE A 266 17.73 2.13 -7.91
C ILE A 266 17.87 2.97 -6.64
N ALA A 267 17.26 4.15 -6.64
CA ALA A 267 17.19 5.07 -5.52
C ALA A 267 15.77 5.09 -4.94
N ILE A 268 15.68 4.76 -3.65
CA ILE A 268 14.46 4.75 -2.86
C ILE A 268 14.61 5.84 -1.79
N ASP A 269 13.73 6.83 -1.81
CA ASP A 269 13.67 7.86 -0.77
C ASP A 269 12.23 7.94 -0.24
N ILE A 270 11.97 7.20 0.84
CA ILE A 270 10.65 7.14 1.45
C ILE A 270 10.29 8.49 2.07
N VAL A 271 11.28 9.20 2.61
CA VAL A 271 11.09 10.53 3.25
C VAL A 271 10.58 11.54 2.21
N ASN A 272 11.20 11.57 1.04
CA ASN A 272 10.83 12.48 -0.04
C ASN A 272 9.80 11.91 -1.02
N ARG A 273 9.24 10.73 -0.72
CA ARG A 273 8.22 10.06 -1.55
C ARG A 273 8.68 9.78 -2.99
N SER A 274 9.98 9.49 -3.18
CA SER A 274 10.55 9.27 -4.50
C SER A 274 11.06 7.85 -4.72
N LEU A 275 10.83 7.32 -5.91
CA LEU A 275 11.32 6.03 -6.39
C LEU A 275 11.84 6.15 -7.82
N ALA A 276 13.14 5.95 -8.00
CA ALA A 276 13.79 6.18 -9.28
C ALA A 276 14.80 5.08 -9.65
N VAL A 277 14.94 4.82 -10.94
CA VAL A 277 16.07 4.09 -11.51
C VAL A 277 17.03 5.11 -12.14
N LYS A 278 18.31 5.05 -11.78
CA LYS A 278 19.37 5.97 -12.25
C LYS A 278 19.94 5.50 -13.59
N VAL A 279 19.08 5.47 -14.60
CA VAL A 279 19.43 5.18 -15.99
C VAL A 279 19.00 6.38 -16.82
N ASP A 280 19.85 6.81 -17.74
CA ASP A 280 19.57 7.94 -18.62
C ASP A 280 18.27 7.72 -19.40
N ASP A 281 17.46 8.78 -19.53
CA ASP A 281 16.17 8.74 -20.23
C ASP A 281 16.30 8.24 -21.68
N ALA A 282 17.42 8.54 -22.34
CA ALA A 282 17.72 8.04 -23.69
C ALA A 282 17.88 6.52 -23.73
N VAL A 283 18.51 5.93 -22.70
CA VAL A 283 18.68 4.48 -22.57
C VAL A 283 17.34 3.83 -22.24
N LEU A 284 16.57 4.41 -21.31
CA LEU A 284 15.21 3.91 -21.01
C LEU A 284 14.30 3.97 -22.23
N ALA A 285 14.39 5.02 -23.05
CA ALA A 285 13.64 5.13 -24.30
C ALA A 285 14.04 4.06 -25.32
N GLN A 286 15.34 3.76 -25.45
CA GLN A 286 15.84 2.66 -26.29
C GLN A 286 15.34 1.29 -25.80
N ARG A 287 15.45 1.02 -24.49
CA ARG A 287 14.93 -0.21 -23.88
C ARG A 287 13.42 -0.34 -24.09
N LYS A 288 12.67 0.76 -23.95
CA LYS A 288 11.22 0.79 -24.20
C LYS A 288 10.87 0.52 -25.66
N ALA A 289 11.63 1.05 -26.62
CA ALA A 289 11.43 0.79 -28.04
C ALA A 289 11.75 -0.67 -28.42
N ALA A 290 12.68 -1.31 -27.72
CA ALA A 290 13.01 -2.72 -27.87
C ALA A 290 12.13 -3.66 -27.02
N TRP A 291 11.28 -3.12 -26.14
CA TRP A 291 10.48 -3.91 -25.22
C TRP A 291 9.39 -4.68 -25.96
N VAL A 292 9.37 -5.99 -25.72
CA VAL A 292 8.34 -6.90 -26.23
C VAL A 292 7.57 -7.45 -25.04
N PRO A 293 6.23 -7.29 -24.99
CA PRO A 293 5.43 -7.89 -23.93
C PRO A 293 5.66 -9.40 -23.87
N LEU A 294 5.90 -9.94 -22.67
CA LEU A 294 5.99 -11.38 -22.47
C LEU A 294 4.66 -12.05 -22.83
N GLU A 295 4.74 -13.26 -23.39
CA GLU A 295 3.54 -14.03 -23.66
C GLU A 295 2.81 -14.37 -22.35
N PRO A 296 1.48 -14.15 -22.25
CA PRO A 296 0.74 -14.46 -21.04
C PRO A 296 0.88 -15.93 -20.63
N LYS A 297 1.25 -16.17 -19.36
CA LYS A 297 1.35 -17.52 -18.78
C LYS A 297 0.03 -18.29 -18.87
N ILE A 298 -1.10 -17.58 -18.78
CA ILE A 298 -2.45 -18.15 -18.82
C ILE A 298 -3.22 -17.58 -20.02
N LYS A 299 -3.53 -18.45 -20.99
CA LYS A 299 -4.11 -18.06 -22.28
C LYS A 299 -5.63 -18.22 -22.37
N THR A 300 -6.26 -18.94 -21.46
CA THR A 300 -7.70 -19.23 -21.46
C THR A 300 -8.30 -19.14 -20.05
N GLY A 301 -9.63 -19.24 -19.94
CA GLY A 301 -10.33 -19.22 -18.65
C GLY A 301 -10.47 -17.82 -18.04
N TYR A 302 -10.82 -17.77 -16.75
CA TYR A 302 -11.14 -16.53 -16.05
C TYR A 302 -9.93 -15.58 -15.94
N LEU A 303 -8.75 -16.09 -15.59
CA LEU A 303 -7.55 -15.25 -15.43
C LEU A 303 -7.11 -14.59 -16.74
N SER A 304 -7.32 -15.24 -17.88
CA SER A 304 -7.12 -14.61 -19.19
C SER A 304 -8.12 -13.46 -19.44
N ARG A 305 -9.39 -13.60 -19.02
CA ARG A 305 -10.37 -12.52 -19.10
C ARG A 305 -10.03 -11.38 -18.15
N TYR A 306 -9.65 -11.70 -16.91
CA TYR A 306 -9.21 -10.74 -15.90
C TYR A 306 -8.06 -9.88 -16.44
N ALA A 307 -6.99 -10.50 -16.94
CA ALA A 307 -5.81 -9.80 -17.47
C ALA A 307 -6.12 -8.84 -18.64
N ARG A 308 -7.17 -9.12 -19.41
CA ARG A 308 -7.58 -8.27 -20.55
C ARG A 308 -8.41 -7.07 -20.14
N LEU A 309 -9.14 -7.16 -19.02
CA LEU A 309 -10.12 -6.16 -18.60
C LEU A 309 -9.70 -5.36 -17.37
N VAL A 310 -8.71 -5.85 -16.61
CA VAL A 310 -8.28 -5.22 -15.37
C VAL A 310 -7.49 -3.93 -15.63
N THR A 311 -7.77 -2.90 -14.83
CA THR A 311 -7.03 -1.63 -14.83
C THR A 311 -5.75 -1.74 -13.99
N SER A 312 -4.98 -0.65 -13.93
CA SER A 312 -3.78 -0.55 -13.08
C SER A 312 -4.10 -0.76 -11.59
N ALA A 313 -3.09 -1.18 -10.83
CA ALA A 313 -3.17 -1.20 -9.37
C ALA A 313 -3.37 0.22 -8.79
N SER A 314 -2.83 1.24 -9.44
CA SER A 314 -3.00 2.65 -9.04
C SER A 314 -4.46 3.12 -9.06
N THR A 315 -5.33 2.44 -9.82
CA THR A 315 -6.76 2.72 -9.90
C THR A 315 -7.61 1.65 -9.22
N GLY A 316 -7.01 0.83 -8.35
CA GLY A 316 -7.70 -0.21 -7.58
C GLY A 316 -7.85 -1.56 -8.28
N ALA A 317 -7.21 -1.77 -9.45
CA ALA A 317 -7.32 -3.00 -10.25
C ALA A 317 -8.78 -3.43 -10.49
N VAL A 318 -9.65 -2.45 -10.79
CA VAL A 318 -11.04 -2.68 -11.18
C VAL A 318 -11.12 -3.17 -12.63
N PHE A 319 -12.31 -3.53 -13.10
CA PHE A 319 -12.52 -3.78 -14.53
C PHE A 319 -12.85 -2.48 -15.27
N GLU A 320 -12.32 -2.36 -16.48
CA GLU A 320 -12.76 -1.35 -17.45
C GLU A 320 -14.29 -1.48 -17.66
N LYS A 321 -14.98 -0.34 -17.68
CA LYS A 321 -16.44 -0.25 -17.85
C LYS A 321 -16.84 -0.23 -19.32
#